data_AF-A0AB34GTU5-F1
#
_entry.id   AF-A0AB34GTU5-F1
#
_cell.length_a   1.000
_cell.length_b   1.000
_cell.length_c   1.000
_cell.angle_alpha   90.00
_cell.angle_beta   90.00
_cell.angle_gamma   90.00
#
_symmetry.space_group_name_H-M   'P 1'
#
loop_
_entity.id
_entity.type
_entity.pdbx_description
1 polymer ?
#
loop_
_entity_poly.entity_id
_entity_poly.type
_entity_poly.pdbx_seq_one_letter_code
_entity_poly.pdbx_strand_id
1 'polypeptide(L)'
;MKACLLQISGYKQLYLDVESVRKKPYDSDNLQHEKLLLKLWNLLMPTKKLKARISKQWADIGFQGDDPKTDFRGMGVLGLINLV
;
A
#
# COMPACT_ATOMS: atom_id res chain seq x y z
N MET A 1 9.83 7.86 -36.18
CA MET A 1 10.77 6.96 -35.47
C MET A 1 11.20 7.49 -34.08
N LYS A 2 11.69 8.74 -33.96
CA LYS A 2 12.09 9.34 -32.64
C LYS A 2 10.98 9.31 -31.57
N ALA A 3 9.74 9.66 -31.92
CA ALA A 3 8.62 9.66 -30.99
C ALA A 3 8.33 8.26 -30.39
N CYS A 4 8.35 7.20 -31.21
CA CYS A 4 8.12 5.83 -30.73
C CYS A 4 9.23 5.37 -29.77
N LEU A 5 10.48 5.73 -30.05
CA LEU A 5 11.61 5.40 -29.16
C LEU A 5 11.49 6.11 -27.81
N LEU A 6 11.09 7.39 -27.81
CA LEU A 6 10.84 8.13 -26.57
C LEU A 6 9.70 7.52 -25.74
N GLN A 7 8.62 7.08 -26.40
CA GLN A 7 7.52 6.40 -25.72
C GLN A 7 7.98 5.08 -25.09
N ILE A 8 8.70 4.23 -25.84
CA ILE A 8 9.21 2.95 -25.32
C ILE A 8 10.12 3.17 -24.12
N SER A 9 11.05 4.14 -24.19
CA SER A 9 11.93 4.45 -23.08
C SER A 9 11.16 5.01 -21.87
N GLY A 10 10.15 5.84 -22.12
CA GLY A 10 9.31 6.42 -21.07
C GLY A 10 8.50 5.36 -20.33
N TYR A 11 7.86 4.43 -21.05
CA TYR A 11 7.14 3.31 -20.43
C TYR A 11 8.06 2.41 -19.62
N LYS A 12 9.27 2.14 -20.10
CA LYS A 12 10.25 1.35 -19.34
C LYS A 12 10.62 2.05 -18.04
N GLN A 13 10.84 3.36 -18.07
CA GLN A 13 11.15 4.13 -16.86
C GLN A 13 9.97 4.09 -15.87
N LEU A 14 8.75 4.35 -16.34
CA LEU A 14 7.56 4.29 -15.49
C LEU A 14 7.38 2.91 -14.84
N TYR A 15 7.60 1.83 -15.61
CA TYR A 15 7.55 0.47 -15.08
C TYR A 15 8.57 0.26 -13.95
N LEU A 16 9.82 0.71 -14.15
CA LEU A 16 10.86 0.61 -13.14
C LEU A 16 10.52 1.43 -11.88
N ASP A 17 9.96 2.61 -12.06
CA ASP A 17 9.56 3.48 -10.95
C ASP A 17 8.43 2.83 -10.14
N VAL A 18 7.40 2.29 -10.80
CA VAL A 18 6.31 1.55 -10.13
C VAL A 18 6.84 0.31 -9.40
N GLU A 19 7.71 -0.47 -10.05
CA GLU A 19 8.33 -1.65 -9.44
C GLU A 19 9.20 -1.30 -8.23
N SER A 20 9.85 -0.13 -8.23
CA SER A 20 10.63 0.34 -7.09
C SER A 20 9.74 0.57 -5.86
N VAL A 21 8.53 1.11 -6.05
CA VAL A 21 7.56 1.32 -4.98
C VAL A 21 6.95 0.00 -4.54
N ARG A 22 6.61 -0.90 -5.47
CA ARG A 22 6.07 -2.25 -5.16
C ARG A 22 7.02 -3.06 -4.30
N LYS A 23 8.32 -2.98 -4.58
CA LYS A 23 9.36 -3.71 -3.84
C LYS A 23 9.68 -3.09 -2.48
N LYS A 24 9.25 -1.86 -2.22
CA LYS A 24 9.47 -1.21 -0.92
C LYS A 24 8.52 -1.85 0.11
N PRO A 25 9.05 -2.54 1.14
CA PRO A 25 8.20 -3.21 2.12
C PRO A 25 7.41 -2.19 2.93
N TYR A 26 6.22 -2.60 3.38
CA TYR A 26 5.54 -1.87 4.43
C TYR A 26 6.37 -1.92 5.72
N ASP A 27 6.49 -0.78 6.37
CA ASP A 27 7.31 -0.60 7.57
C ASP A 27 6.45 -0.01 8.68
N SER A 28 6.34 -0.75 9.78
CA SER A 28 5.57 -0.42 10.97
C SER A 28 6.18 0.72 11.78
N ASP A 29 7.49 0.91 11.66
CA ASP A 29 8.21 1.98 12.37
C ASP A 29 8.21 3.28 11.55
N ASN A 30 7.75 3.22 10.30
CA ASN A 30 7.61 4.38 9.44
C ASN A 30 6.24 5.06 9.65
N LEU A 31 6.28 6.25 10.27
CA LEU A 31 5.09 7.06 10.55
C LEU A 31 4.24 7.37 9.31
N GLN A 32 4.83 7.50 8.13
CA GLN A 32 4.06 7.79 6.92
C GLN A 32 3.27 6.58 6.44
N HIS A 33 3.84 5.38 6.56
CA HIS A 33 3.15 4.14 6.23
C HIS A 33 1.97 3.89 7.19
N GLU A 34 2.19 4.04 8.50
CA GLU A 34 1.12 3.88 9.50
C GLU A 34 0.02 4.95 9.34
N LYS A 35 0.35 6.19 8.94
CA LYS A 35 -0.66 7.21 8.60
C LYS A 35 -1.54 6.80 7.43
N LEU A 36 -0.95 6.24 6.36
CA LEU A 36 -1.73 5.74 5.23
C LEU A 36 -2.62 4.57 5.63
N LEU A 37 -2.12 3.66 6.48
CA LEU A 37 -2.89 2.52 6.98
C LEU A 37 -4.08 2.97 7.84
N LEU A 38 -3.89 3.97 8.70
CA LEU A 38 -5.00 4.55 9.47
C LEU A 38 -5.98 5.31 8.58
N LYS A 39 -5.50 5.99 7.53
CA LYS A 39 -6.37 6.62 6.53
C LYS A 39 -7.25 5.58 5.84
N LEU A 40 -6.67 4.44 5.43
CA LEU A 40 -7.42 3.32 4.85
C LEU A 40 -8.56 2.87 5.76
N TRP A 41 -8.25 2.62 7.03
CA TRP A 41 -9.26 2.21 8.02
C TRP A 41 -10.39 3.23 8.12
N ASN A 42 -10.07 4.51 8.25
CA ASN A 42 -11.08 5.56 8.39
C ASN A 42 -11.95 5.73 7.13
N LEU A 43 -11.41 5.46 5.95
CA LEU A 43 -12.18 5.47 4.69
C LEU A 43 -13.17 4.30 4.63
N LEU A 44 -12.77 3.11 5.06
CA LEU A 44 -13.59 1.89 4.94
C LEU A 44 -14.53 1.68 6.14
N MET A 45 -14.18 2.17 7.32
CA MET A 45 -14.89 1.96 8.58
C MET A 45 -15.11 3.28 9.35
N PRO A 46 -15.80 4.28 8.76
CA PRO A 46 -15.90 5.65 9.32
C PRO A 46 -16.59 5.72 10.68
N THR A 47 -17.46 4.76 11.00
CA THR A 47 -18.24 4.72 12.26
C THR A 47 -17.55 3.92 13.36
N LYS A 48 -16.51 3.15 13.05
CA LYS A 48 -15.85 2.23 13.98
C LYS A 48 -14.39 2.63 14.16
N LYS A 49 -14.02 3.09 15.35
CA LYS A 49 -12.62 3.39 15.66
C LYS A 49 -11.79 2.11 15.73
N LEU A 50 -10.58 2.16 15.18
CA LEU A 50 -9.58 1.11 15.35
C LEU A 50 -9.06 1.15 16.78
N LYS A 51 -9.17 0.03 17.52
CA LYS A 51 -8.75 -0.04 18.93
C LYS A 51 -7.24 -0.13 19.08
N ALA A 52 -6.60 -0.88 18.19
CA ALA A 52 -5.17 -1.08 18.16
C ALA A 52 -4.72 -1.42 16.74
N ARG A 53 -3.47 -1.08 16.44
CA ARG A 53 -2.85 -1.36 15.15
C ARG A 53 -2.80 -2.85 14.85
N ILE A 54 -2.51 -3.70 15.84
CA ILE A 54 -2.66 -5.16 15.73
C ILE A 54 -3.98 -5.52 16.39
N SER A 55 -4.97 -5.93 15.59
CA SER A 55 -6.28 -6.35 16.08
C SER A 55 -7.05 -7.16 15.04
N LYS A 56 -7.96 -8.01 15.51
CA LYS A 56 -8.90 -8.75 14.64
C LYS A 56 -9.80 -7.87 13.78
N GLN A 57 -9.86 -6.56 14.04
CA GLN A 57 -10.72 -5.64 13.28
C GLN A 57 -10.34 -5.56 11.81
N TRP A 58 -9.07 -5.81 11.46
CA TRP A 58 -8.61 -5.82 10.07
C TRP A 58 -9.31 -6.87 9.21
N ALA A 59 -9.72 -8.00 9.80
CA ALA A 59 -10.52 -9.00 9.12
C ALA A 59 -11.89 -8.47 8.67
N ASP A 60 -12.45 -7.45 9.34
CA ASP A 60 -13.73 -6.82 8.96
C ASP A 60 -13.65 -6.12 7.59
N ILE A 61 -12.44 -5.75 7.14
CA ILE A 61 -12.18 -5.15 5.83
C ILE A 61 -11.38 -6.07 4.89
N GLY A 62 -11.27 -7.37 5.23
CA GLY A 62 -10.71 -8.39 4.35
C GLY A 62 -9.20 -8.63 4.47
N PHE A 63 -8.52 -8.04 5.45
CA PHE A 63 -7.11 -8.35 5.73
C PHE A 63 -6.96 -9.70 6.44
N GLN A 64 -5.83 -10.36 6.22
CA GLN A 64 -5.55 -11.66 6.80
C GLN A 64 -4.92 -11.54 8.20
N GLY A 65 -5.62 -12.04 9.21
CA GLY A 65 -5.13 -12.09 10.59
C GLY A 65 -5.22 -10.73 11.30
N ASP A 66 -4.46 -10.58 12.38
CA ASP A 66 -4.55 -9.41 13.27
C ASP A 66 -3.59 -8.29 12.87
N ASP A 67 -2.53 -8.62 12.12
CA ASP A 67 -1.50 -7.67 11.68
C ASP A 67 -1.57 -7.43 10.17
N PRO A 68 -2.01 -6.22 9.73
CA PRO A 68 -2.15 -5.88 8.32
C PRO A 68 -0.81 -5.78 7.57
N LYS A 69 0.32 -5.71 8.28
CA LYS A 69 1.67 -5.75 7.67
C LYS A 69 1.87 -6.99 6.82
N THR A 70 1.26 -8.11 7.22
CA THR A 70 1.45 -9.39 6.55
C THR A 70 0.80 -9.44 5.16
N ASP A 71 -0.27 -8.68 4.94
CA ASP A 71 -0.96 -8.56 3.65
C ASP A 71 -0.13 -7.78 2.61
N PHE A 72 0.72 -6.85 3.05
CA PHE A 72 1.54 -6.03 2.16
C PHE A 72 2.86 -6.70 1.71
N ARG A 73 3.11 -7.96 2.04
CA ARG A 73 4.39 -8.64 1.70
C ARG A 73 4.64 -8.75 0.18
N GLY A 74 3.59 -8.95 -0.62
CA GLY A 74 3.72 -9.12 -2.08
C GLY A 74 3.77 -7.82 -2.87
N MET A 75 2.96 -6.84 -2.48
CA MET A 75 2.80 -5.55 -3.18
C MET A 75 3.50 -4.38 -2.49
N GLY A 76 4.11 -4.60 -1.33
CA GLY A 76 4.78 -3.57 -0.54
C GLY A 76 3.86 -2.41 -0.18
N VAL A 77 4.45 -1.23 -0.03
CA VAL A 77 3.71 0.01 0.24
C VAL A 77 2.85 0.43 -0.96
N LEU A 78 3.17 0.01 -2.19
CA LEU A 78 2.35 0.30 -3.37
C LEU A 78 0.92 -0.25 -3.19
N GLY A 79 0.79 -1.44 -2.60
CA GLY A 79 -0.51 -2.03 -2.29
C GLY A 79 -1.34 -1.11 -1.38
N LEU A 80 -0.73 -0.56 -0.33
CA LEU A 80 -1.40 0.38 0.57
C LEU A 80 -1.75 1.71 -0.12
N ILE A 81 -0.84 2.27 -0.92
CA ILE A 81 -1.08 3.52 -1.65
C ILE A 81 -2.30 3.40 -2.56
N ASN A 82 -2.47 2.28 -3.24
CA ASN A 82 -3.58 2.07 -4.16
C ASN A 82 -4.94 1.81 -3.47
N LEU A 83 -4.94 1.51 -2.16
CA LEU A 83 -6.16 1.29 -1.38
C LEU A 83 -6.69 2.58 -0.73
N VAL A 84 -5.88 3.64 -0.69
CA VAL A 84 -6.08 4.86 0.12
C VAL A 84 -6.43 6.07 -0.75
#